data_AF-A0AAU6CFK0-F1
#
_entry.id   AF-A0AAU6CFK0-F1
#
_cell.length_a   1.000
_cell.length_b   1.000
_cell.length_c   1.000
_cell.angle_alpha   90.00
_cell.angle_beta   90.00
_cell.angle_gamma   90.00
#
_symmetry.space_group_name_H-M   'P 1'
#
loop_
_entity.id
_entity.type
_entity.pdbx_description
1 polymer ?
#
loop_
_entity_poly.entity_id
_entity_poly.type
_entity_poly.pdbx_seq_one_letter_code
_entity_poly.pdbx_strand_id
1 'polypeptide(L)'
;MIRRAGFYQETGGPGAADDAPSLRDAVRDTGPWDEDSVIAYLESALEVYSTMGAERDALTGDEWISGSGSLLTDGTWIWPIDLAHYVRRHHAALPTEFLDHIRALSYTVPLVDDERARHIFLAEFPNTAPGPATTPDGFFTWYLPKLTDTRARRLLGDLAKAGLSAVHPLTNSLFGFREAPTGARKPLPLVAGDEALATDLAEAAYSRVEFTCWKGYDQSLTGVVRRTDESTQSITLTLTDLPVPDREPTLAMLASLPDRDPAGCLGFVVDLAGATAAEDWDGVLIGTGGQITVWPDTIGILRERVPEHPELSGSRPTPHGPLDVFHRP
;
A
#
# COMPACT_ATOMS: atom_id res chain seq x y z
N MET A 1 25.07 -14.53 -4.06
CA MET A 1 23.95 -15.31 -3.53
C MET A 1 23.67 -14.80 -2.12
N ILE A 2 22.40 -14.53 -1.78
CA ILE A 2 22.04 -14.11 -0.41
C ILE A 2 22.00 -15.35 0.50
N ARG A 3 22.39 -15.20 1.76
CA ARG A 3 22.39 -16.27 2.75
C ARG A 3 21.18 -16.13 3.68
N ARG A 4 20.65 -17.24 4.20
CA ARG A 4 19.41 -17.25 4.99
C ARG A 4 19.68 -17.71 6.43
N ALA A 5 19.05 -17.04 7.40
CA ALA A 5 19.03 -17.45 8.80
C ALA A 5 17.62 -17.30 9.38
N GLY A 6 17.23 -18.15 10.33
CA GLY A 6 15.97 -18.03 11.06
C GLY A 6 14.70 -18.47 10.33
N PHE A 7 14.82 -19.13 9.18
CA PHE A 7 13.68 -19.72 8.47
C PHE A 7 13.46 -21.15 8.96
N TYR A 8 12.49 -21.31 9.86
CA TYR A 8 12.16 -22.61 10.46
C TYR A 8 10.85 -23.17 9.90
N GLN A 9 10.64 -24.47 10.08
CA GLN A 9 9.40 -25.14 9.65
C GLN A 9 8.15 -24.54 10.29
N GLU A 10 8.24 -24.17 11.57
CA GLU A 10 7.09 -23.75 12.38
C GLU A 10 6.70 -22.29 12.19
N THR A 11 7.60 -21.44 11.71
CA THR A 11 7.32 -20.01 11.48
C THR A 11 6.78 -19.74 10.08
N GLY A 12 7.05 -20.63 9.11
CA GLY A 12 6.57 -20.46 7.74
C GLY A 12 7.18 -19.23 7.04
N GLY A 13 7.26 -19.28 5.71
CA GLY A 13 7.77 -18.15 4.93
C GLY A 13 7.81 -18.46 3.42
N PRO A 14 7.95 -17.44 2.56
CA PRO A 14 8.12 -17.65 1.13
C PRO A 14 9.32 -18.56 0.84
N GLY A 15 9.06 -19.79 0.40
CA GLY A 15 10.10 -20.78 0.14
C GLY A 15 10.65 -21.48 1.39
N ALA A 16 9.85 -21.64 2.45
CA ALA A 16 10.07 -22.69 3.46
C ALA A 16 10.06 -24.04 2.73
N ALA A 17 11.26 -24.53 2.41
CA ALA A 17 11.45 -25.81 1.76
C ALA A 17 11.11 -26.94 2.75
N ASP A 18 10.69 -28.09 2.23
CA ASP A 18 10.35 -29.28 3.03
C ASP A 18 11.52 -29.78 3.92
N ASP A 19 12.73 -29.22 3.75
CA ASP A 19 13.96 -29.52 4.49
C ASP A 19 14.43 -28.41 5.45
N ALA A 20 13.61 -27.38 5.71
CA ALA A 20 13.96 -26.33 6.68
C ALA A 20 14.25 -26.90 8.09
N PRO A 21 15.13 -26.29 8.89
CA PRO A 21 15.38 -26.72 10.26
C PRO A 21 14.14 -26.51 11.16
N SER A 22 14.01 -27.35 12.18
CA SER A 22 13.00 -27.22 13.23
C SER A 22 13.39 -26.13 14.22
N LEU A 23 12.48 -25.20 14.52
CA LEU A 23 12.68 -24.18 15.54
C LEU A 23 12.76 -24.82 16.93
N ARG A 24 11.96 -25.88 17.17
CA ARG A 24 11.96 -26.61 18.44
C ARG A 24 13.32 -27.23 18.74
N ASP A 25 14.03 -27.69 17.72
CA ASP A 25 15.37 -28.26 17.86
C ASP A 25 16.46 -27.20 18.06
N ALA A 26 16.17 -25.95 17.70
CA ALA A 26 17.07 -24.82 17.90
C ALA A 26 16.99 -24.21 19.31
N VAL A 27 15.92 -24.50 20.09
CA VAL A 27 15.73 -23.97 21.44
C VAL A 27 16.85 -24.43 22.38
N ARG A 28 17.31 -23.52 23.24
CA ARG A 28 18.36 -23.80 24.26
C ARG A 28 17.93 -23.28 25.63
N ASP A 29 18.56 -23.82 26.67
CA ASP A 29 18.37 -23.32 28.04
C ASP A 29 19.00 -21.94 28.25
N THR A 30 20.06 -21.63 27.49
CA THR A 30 20.80 -20.36 27.58
C THR A 30 21.37 -19.95 26.24
N GLY A 31 21.39 -18.63 25.99
CA GLY A 31 22.02 -17.99 24.84
C GLY A 31 23.55 -17.97 24.87
N PRO A 32 24.18 -17.51 23.76
CA PRO A 32 25.60 -17.18 23.76
C PRO A 32 25.91 -15.97 24.67
N TRP A 33 27.17 -15.78 25.02
CA TRP A 33 27.61 -14.70 25.93
C TRP A 33 27.33 -13.28 25.41
N ASP A 34 27.18 -13.13 24.10
CA ASP A 34 26.92 -11.89 23.37
C ASP A 34 25.47 -11.76 22.86
N GLU A 35 24.54 -12.57 23.38
CA GLU A 35 23.17 -12.67 22.87
C GLU A 35 22.44 -11.31 22.78
N ASP A 36 22.55 -10.45 23.79
CA ASP A 36 21.93 -9.12 23.76
C ASP A 36 22.42 -8.26 22.58
N SER A 37 23.71 -8.37 22.25
CA SER A 37 24.30 -7.63 21.11
C SER A 37 23.87 -8.23 19.77
N VAL A 38 23.71 -9.55 19.73
CA VAL A 38 23.17 -10.25 18.55
C VAL A 38 21.71 -9.86 18.33
N ILE A 39 20.88 -9.82 19.36
CA ILE A 39 19.47 -9.40 19.26
C ILE A 39 19.37 -7.97 18.75
N ALA A 40 20.15 -7.05 19.32
CA ALA A 40 20.17 -5.65 18.87
C ALA A 40 20.61 -5.52 17.39
N TYR A 41 21.53 -6.36 16.94
CA TYR A 41 21.93 -6.43 15.54
C TYR A 41 20.77 -6.88 14.64
N LEU A 42 20.07 -7.96 15.03
CA LEU A 42 18.94 -8.49 14.25
C LEU A 42 17.81 -7.46 14.10
N GLU A 43 17.53 -6.68 15.14
CA GLU A 43 16.44 -5.69 15.19
C GLU A 43 16.79 -4.35 14.52
N SER A 44 18.08 -4.03 14.37
CA SER A 44 18.53 -2.77 13.76
C SER A 44 18.76 -2.87 12.25
N ALA A 45 18.52 -4.03 11.66
CA ALA A 45 18.78 -4.27 10.24
C ALA A 45 17.78 -3.60 9.29
N LEU A 46 18.12 -3.56 8.01
CA LEU A 46 17.24 -2.96 7.00
C LEU A 46 16.08 -3.91 6.71
N GLU A 47 14.86 -3.46 6.95
CA GLU A 47 13.64 -4.16 6.51
C GLU A 47 13.47 -4.01 4.99
N VAL A 48 13.48 -5.13 4.26
CA VAL A 48 13.35 -5.19 2.78
C VAL A 48 11.97 -5.68 2.34
N TYR A 49 11.21 -6.28 3.25
CA TYR A 49 9.83 -6.68 3.02
C TYR A 49 9.07 -6.57 4.32
N SER A 50 7.83 -6.07 4.26
CA SER A 50 7.01 -5.84 5.43
C SER A 50 5.67 -6.57 5.29
N THR A 51 5.29 -7.32 6.30
CA THR A 51 3.94 -7.89 6.45
C THR A 51 3.18 -7.11 7.51
N MET A 52 1.86 -7.06 7.32
CA MET A 52 0.96 -6.33 8.22
C MET A 52 0.25 -7.23 9.21
N GLY A 53 0.49 -8.53 9.11
CA GLY A 53 -0.04 -9.54 10.01
C GLY A 53 0.75 -9.59 11.32
N ALA A 54 0.12 -10.21 12.31
CA ALA A 54 0.81 -10.73 13.47
C ALA A 54 0.54 -12.23 13.51
N GLU A 55 1.54 -13.00 13.92
CA GLU A 55 1.37 -14.44 14.15
C GLU A 55 1.63 -14.75 15.61
N ARG A 56 1.07 -15.86 16.08
CA ARG A 56 1.35 -16.33 17.43
C ARG A 56 2.72 -16.98 17.47
N ASP A 57 3.41 -16.83 18.59
CA ASP A 57 4.65 -17.56 18.90
C ASP A 57 4.46 -19.06 18.56
N ALA A 58 5.26 -19.57 17.62
CA ALA A 58 5.09 -20.91 17.09
C ALA A 58 5.44 -22.02 18.12
N LEU A 59 6.16 -21.67 19.20
CA LEU A 59 6.56 -22.58 20.27
C LEU A 59 5.51 -22.62 21.38
N THR A 60 5.06 -21.45 21.86
CA THR A 60 4.18 -21.34 23.04
C THR A 60 2.75 -20.91 22.72
N GLY A 61 2.52 -20.17 21.63
CA GLY A 61 1.21 -19.71 21.19
C GLY A 61 0.55 -18.65 22.07
N ASP A 62 1.27 -18.12 23.07
CA ASP A 62 0.77 -17.23 24.11
C ASP A 62 0.98 -15.73 23.79
N GLU A 63 1.90 -15.42 22.87
CA GLU A 63 2.27 -14.06 22.48
C GLU A 63 2.06 -13.85 20.98
N TRP A 64 1.63 -12.64 20.60
CA TRP A 64 1.51 -12.22 19.21
C TRP A 64 2.75 -11.43 18.81
N ILE A 65 3.36 -11.82 17.70
CA ILE A 65 4.56 -11.21 17.12
C ILE A 65 4.12 -10.38 15.91
N SER A 66 4.16 -9.06 16.06
CA SER A 66 3.81 -8.12 14.98
C SER A 66 4.83 -8.17 13.85
N GLY A 67 4.35 -8.14 12.61
CA GLY A 67 5.20 -8.19 11.43
C GLY A 67 5.79 -9.58 11.18
N SER A 68 5.26 -10.65 11.81
CA SER A 68 5.70 -12.02 11.49
C SER A 68 5.62 -12.25 9.98
N GLY A 69 6.73 -12.67 9.38
CA GLY A 69 6.91 -12.76 7.92
C GLY A 69 7.57 -11.55 7.24
N SER A 70 7.74 -10.40 7.91
CA SER A 70 8.63 -9.31 7.44
C SER A 70 10.08 -9.80 7.38
N LEU A 71 10.86 -9.29 6.43
CA LEU A 71 12.24 -9.71 6.19
C LEU A 71 13.22 -8.56 6.38
N LEU A 72 14.28 -8.82 7.14
CA LEU A 72 15.41 -7.91 7.35
C LEU A 72 16.69 -8.43 6.70
N THR A 73 17.59 -7.50 6.36
CA THR A 73 18.89 -7.81 5.79
C THR A 73 19.98 -6.83 6.23
N ASP A 74 21.20 -7.34 6.27
CA ASP A 74 22.46 -6.57 6.36
C ASP A 74 23.19 -6.48 5.00
N GLY A 75 22.53 -6.88 3.91
CA GLY A 75 23.11 -6.94 2.57
C GLY A 75 23.84 -8.25 2.25
N THR A 76 24.11 -9.14 3.21
CA THR A 76 24.76 -10.46 3.01
C THR A 76 23.88 -11.62 3.45
N TRP A 77 23.12 -11.42 4.53
CA TRP A 77 22.15 -12.33 5.10
C TRP A 77 20.75 -11.74 5.06
N ILE A 78 19.75 -12.60 5.00
CA ILE A 78 18.35 -12.27 5.20
C ILE A 78 17.76 -13.16 6.28
N TRP A 79 16.86 -12.60 7.08
CA TRP A 79 16.16 -13.30 8.15
C TRP A 79 14.78 -12.67 8.41
N PRO A 80 13.84 -13.43 9.00
CA PRO A 80 12.54 -12.89 9.38
C PRO A 80 12.62 -12.07 10.67
N ILE A 81 11.73 -11.08 10.83
CA ILE A 81 11.73 -10.15 11.98
C ILE A 81 11.50 -10.85 13.32
N ASP A 82 10.75 -11.93 13.31
CA ASP A 82 10.42 -12.74 14.47
C ASP A 82 11.63 -13.57 14.98
N LEU A 83 12.72 -13.68 14.22
CA LEU A 83 13.94 -14.35 14.66
C LEU A 83 14.49 -13.75 15.96
N ALA A 84 14.46 -12.41 16.09
CA ALA A 84 14.92 -11.74 17.30
C ALA A 84 14.08 -12.12 18.53
N HIS A 85 12.76 -12.31 18.34
CA HIS A 85 11.87 -12.80 19.39
C HIS A 85 12.27 -14.21 19.84
N TYR A 86 12.51 -15.13 18.90
CA TYR A 86 12.88 -16.50 19.25
C TYR A 86 14.27 -16.63 19.88
N VAL A 87 15.23 -15.79 19.48
CA VAL A 87 16.54 -15.71 20.16
C VAL A 87 16.37 -15.17 21.58
N ARG A 88 15.64 -14.06 21.75
CA ARG A 88 15.43 -13.43 23.07
C ARG A 88 14.71 -14.33 24.05
N ARG A 89 13.63 -14.97 23.60
CA ARG A 89 12.69 -15.68 24.49
C ARG A 89 13.06 -17.14 24.68
N HIS A 90 13.59 -17.78 23.64
CA HIS A 90 13.81 -19.22 23.60
C HIS A 90 15.27 -19.61 23.33
N HIS A 91 16.20 -18.64 23.33
CA HIS A 91 17.62 -18.84 23.04
C HIS A 91 17.86 -19.65 21.76
N ALA A 92 17.02 -19.40 20.74
CA ALA A 92 17.06 -20.13 19.48
C ALA A 92 18.47 -20.05 18.87
N ALA A 93 19.04 -21.22 18.61
CA ALA A 93 20.37 -21.39 18.07
C ALA A 93 20.50 -20.80 16.67
N LEU A 94 21.34 -19.78 16.51
CA LEU A 94 21.69 -19.26 15.19
C LEU A 94 22.83 -20.08 14.55
N PRO A 95 22.89 -20.19 13.21
CA PRO A 95 24.02 -20.80 12.51
C PRO A 95 25.35 -20.14 12.90
N THR A 96 26.38 -20.94 13.14
CA THR A 96 27.71 -20.43 13.57
C THR A 96 28.27 -19.41 12.60
N GLU A 97 28.13 -19.65 11.30
CA GLU A 97 28.61 -18.74 10.25
C GLU A 97 27.88 -17.40 10.24
N PHE A 98 26.63 -17.35 10.72
CA PHE A 98 25.88 -16.10 10.87
C PHE A 98 26.35 -15.34 12.11
N LEU A 99 26.54 -16.02 13.24
CA LEU A 99 27.11 -15.42 14.45
C LEU A 99 28.50 -14.85 14.22
N ASP A 100 29.37 -15.60 13.53
CA ASP A 100 30.74 -15.15 13.23
C ASP A 100 30.73 -13.93 12.31
N HIS A 101 29.78 -13.86 11.36
CA HIS A 101 29.57 -12.69 10.51
C HIS A 101 29.12 -11.46 11.30
N ILE A 102 28.13 -11.60 12.19
CA ILE A 102 27.65 -10.51 13.07
C ILE A 102 28.78 -9.97 13.94
N ARG A 103 29.59 -10.88 14.52
CA ARG A 103 30.75 -10.53 15.35
C ARG A 103 31.84 -9.82 14.56
N ALA A 104 32.10 -10.25 13.33
CA ALA A 104 33.06 -9.59 12.44
C ALA A 104 32.64 -8.15 12.11
N LEU A 105 31.33 -7.88 12.06
CA LEU A 105 30.76 -6.55 11.90
C LEU A 105 30.68 -5.75 13.21
N SER A 106 31.22 -6.27 14.31
CA SER A 106 31.15 -5.65 15.64
C SER A 106 29.71 -5.28 16.03
N TYR A 107 28.75 -6.15 15.70
CA TYR A 107 27.32 -5.94 15.98
C TYR A 107 26.74 -4.64 15.40
N THR A 108 27.36 -4.09 14.35
CA THR A 108 26.87 -2.89 13.66
C THR A 108 26.38 -3.28 12.27
N VAL A 109 25.12 -3.02 11.97
CA VAL A 109 24.56 -3.30 10.64
C VAL A 109 25.17 -2.33 9.62
N PRO A 110 25.76 -2.83 8.51
CA PRO A 110 26.27 -1.98 7.44
C PRO A 110 25.13 -1.26 6.71
N LEU A 111 25.44 -0.08 6.16
CA LEU A 111 24.51 0.59 5.25
C LEU A 111 24.33 -0.25 3.99
N VAL A 112 23.10 -0.66 3.71
CA VAL A 112 22.72 -1.37 2.49
C VAL A 112 22.17 -0.36 1.50
N ASP A 113 22.78 -0.24 0.33
CA ASP A 113 22.28 0.65 -0.72
C ASP A 113 20.99 0.12 -1.39
N ASP A 114 20.24 1.02 -2.01
CA ASP A 114 18.94 0.71 -2.63
C ASP A 114 19.05 -0.35 -3.74
N GLU A 115 20.13 -0.37 -4.52
CA GLU A 115 20.33 -1.35 -5.59
C GLU A 115 20.50 -2.76 -5.00
N ARG A 116 21.30 -2.86 -3.93
CA ARG A 116 21.51 -4.11 -3.20
C ARG A 116 20.22 -4.57 -2.53
N ALA A 117 19.51 -3.69 -1.83
CA ALA A 117 18.23 -4.00 -1.20
C ALA A 117 17.21 -4.54 -2.23
N ARG A 118 17.08 -3.86 -3.37
CA ARG A 118 16.19 -4.28 -4.47
C ARG A 118 16.58 -5.62 -5.06
N HIS A 119 17.88 -5.89 -5.25
CA HIS A 119 18.34 -7.19 -5.73
C HIS A 119 17.99 -8.31 -4.74
N ILE A 120 18.17 -8.08 -3.44
CA ILE A 120 17.82 -9.05 -2.39
C ILE A 120 16.32 -9.34 -2.41
N PHE A 121 15.49 -8.28 -2.44
CA PHE A 121 14.04 -8.43 -2.57
C PHE A 121 13.65 -9.30 -3.78
N LEU A 122 14.15 -8.96 -4.98
CA LEU A 122 13.82 -9.71 -6.21
C LEU A 122 14.31 -11.17 -6.19
N ALA A 123 15.41 -11.45 -5.49
CA ALA A 123 15.94 -12.81 -5.37
C ALA A 123 15.07 -13.70 -4.46
N GLU A 124 14.50 -13.12 -3.39
CA GLU A 124 13.57 -13.81 -2.48
C GLU A 124 12.17 -13.93 -3.06
N PHE A 125 11.82 -13.00 -3.94
CA PHE A 125 10.53 -12.88 -4.60
C PHE A 125 10.68 -12.96 -6.13
N PRO A 126 11.20 -14.07 -6.69
CA PRO A 126 11.48 -14.19 -8.12
C PRO A 126 10.21 -14.14 -8.99
N ASN A 127 9.04 -14.38 -8.39
CA ASN A 127 7.70 -14.26 -9.01
C ASN A 127 6.86 -13.13 -8.39
N THR A 128 7.47 -12.27 -7.58
CA THR A 128 6.84 -11.14 -6.88
C THR A 128 7.60 -9.83 -7.08
N ALA A 129 8.41 -9.75 -8.14
CA ALA A 129 8.36 -8.49 -8.89
C ALA A 129 6.87 -8.26 -9.22
N PRO A 130 6.29 -7.08 -8.98
CA PRO A 130 5.26 -6.64 -9.89
C PRO A 130 5.98 -6.48 -11.24
N GLY A 131 6.22 -7.58 -11.95
CA GLY A 131 6.02 -7.53 -13.39
C GLY A 131 4.62 -6.96 -13.55
N PRO A 132 4.41 -5.99 -14.45
CA PRO A 132 3.11 -5.32 -14.56
C PRO A 132 2.06 -6.41 -14.58
N ALA A 133 1.27 -6.51 -13.51
CA ALA A 133 0.15 -7.42 -13.46
C ALA A 133 -0.74 -6.93 -14.59
N THR A 134 -0.71 -7.64 -15.71
CA THR A 134 -1.51 -7.33 -16.89
C THR A 134 -2.94 -7.85 -16.73
N THR A 135 -3.39 -8.02 -15.49
CA THR A 135 -4.78 -7.80 -15.12
C THR A 135 -4.87 -6.38 -14.60
N PRO A 136 -5.45 -5.45 -15.37
CA PRO A 136 -5.61 -4.08 -14.91
C PRO A 136 -6.30 -4.05 -13.55
N ASP A 137 -5.72 -3.29 -12.64
CA ASP A 137 -6.27 -3.10 -11.31
C ASP A 137 -7.60 -2.35 -11.42
N GLY A 138 -8.66 -2.89 -10.80
CA GLY A 138 -9.91 -2.16 -10.69
C GLY A 138 -9.68 -0.84 -9.97
N PHE A 139 -10.37 0.22 -10.38
CA PHE A 139 -10.20 1.54 -9.78
C PHE A 139 -11.52 2.30 -9.68
N PHE A 140 -11.56 3.19 -8.69
CA PHE A 140 -12.51 4.28 -8.64
C PHE A 140 -11.73 5.59 -8.72
N THR A 141 -11.99 6.41 -9.73
CA THR A 141 -11.35 7.71 -9.86
C THR A 141 -12.40 8.81 -9.95
N TRP A 142 -12.17 9.93 -9.29
CA TRP A 142 -13.01 11.11 -9.42
C TRP A 142 -12.20 12.38 -9.47
N TYR A 143 -12.77 13.37 -10.14
CA TYR A 143 -12.15 14.65 -10.40
C TYR A 143 -12.79 15.71 -9.54
N LEU A 144 -11.96 16.62 -9.05
CA LEU A 144 -12.36 17.69 -8.16
C LEU A 144 -11.45 18.91 -8.33
N PRO A 145 -11.91 20.11 -7.93
CA PRO A 145 -11.02 21.26 -7.80
C PRO A 145 -9.91 20.96 -6.81
N LYS A 146 -8.77 21.64 -6.95
CA LYS A 146 -7.64 21.48 -6.02
C LYS A 146 -8.07 21.55 -4.56
N LEU A 147 -7.57 20.59 -3.78
CA LEU A 147 -7.86 20.52 -2.36
C LEU A 147 -7.20 21.69 -1.64
N THR A 148 -7.97 22.38 -0.81
CA THR A 148 -7.44 23.18 0.29
C THR A 148 -7.26 22.29 1.50
N ASP A 149 -6.48 22.74 2.50
CA ASP A 149 -6.30 21.99 3.75
C ASP A 149 -7.66 21.62 4.38
N THR A 150 -8.60 22.56 4.43
CA THR A 150 -9.96 22.32 4.95
C THR A 150 -10.71 21.25 4.15
N ARG A 151 -10.64 21.25 2.82
CA ARG A 151 -11.30 20.24 1.99
C ARG A 151 -10.61 18.89 2.09
N ALA A 152 -9.28 18.86 2.19
CA ALA A 152 -8.52 17.63 2.38
C ALA A 152 -8.88 16.95 3.71
N ARG A 153 -8.95 17.71 4.81
CA ARG A 153 -9.41 17.20 6.12
C ARG A 153 -10.83 16.65 6.06
N ARG A 154 -11.74 17.37 5.39
CA ARG A 154 -13.12 16.91 5.21
C ARG A 154 -13.17 15.60 4.43
N LEU A 155 -12.42 15.50 3.34
CA LEU A 155 -12.32 14.28 2.54
C LEU A 155 -11.83 13.10 3.38
N LEU A 156 -10.73 13.26 4.12
CA LEU A 156 -10.19 12.21 4.98
C LEU A 156 -11.20 11.79 6.06
N GLY A 157 -11.91 12.76 6.65
CA GLY A 157 -12.98 12.49 7.60
C GLY A 157 -14.18 11.75 6.99
N ASP A 158 -14.54 12.05 5.74
CA ASP A 158 -15.63 11.38 5.04
C ASP A 158 -15.24 9.95 4.62
N LEU A 159 -13.97 9.73 4.21
CA LEU A 159 -13.39 8.39 4.03
C LEU A 159 -13.40 7.61 5.35
N ALA A 160 -12.99 8.22 6.46
CA ALA A 160 -12.98 7.56 7.77
C ALA A 160 -14.38 7.16 8.24
N LYS A 161 -15.39 8.02 8.06
CA LYS A 161 -16.81 7.69 8.32
C LYS A 161 -17.33 6.56 7.43
N ALA A 162 -16.74 6.40 6.26
CA ALA A 162 -17.00 5.33 5.31
C ALA A 162 -16.24 4.02 5.65
N GLY A 163 -15.46 4.01 6.73
CA GLY A 163 -14.66 2.85 7.14
C GLY A 163 -13.31 2.75 6.43
N LEU A 164 -12.86 3.81 5.75
CA LEU A 164 -11.54 3.92 5.13
C LEU A 164 -10.67 4.93 5.88
N SER A 165 -9.70 4.46 6.66
CA SER A 165 -8.79 5.33 7.40
C SER A 165 -7.50 5.56 6.60
N ALA A 166 -7.02 6.79 6.48
CA ALA A 166 -5.72 7.05 5.85
C ALA A 166 -4.52 6.78 6.78
N VAL A 167 -4.78 6.62 8.07
CA VAL A 167 -3.78 6.21 9.08
C VAL A 167 -4.10 4.80 9.55
N HIS A 168 -3.07 4.01 9.81
CA HIS A 168 -3.26 2.64 10.25
C HIS A 168 -3.90 2.62 11.66
N PRO A 169 -5.01 1.91 11.88
CA PRO A 169 -5.81 2.08 13.09
C PRO A 169 -5.15 1.57 14.37
N LEU A 170 -4.14 0.70 14.27
CA LEU A 170 -3.40 0.20 15.44
C LEU A 170 -2.16 1.02 15.76
N THR A 171 -1.45 1.49 14.73
CA THR A 171 -0.13 2.13 14.88
C THR A 171 -0.18 3.64 14.71
N ASN A 172 -1.31 4.16 14.21
CA ASN A 172 -1.50 5.55 13.82
C ASN A 172 -0.47 6.02 12.78
N SER A 173 0.06 5.09 11.98
CA SER A 173 1.10 5.37 10.99
C SER A 173 0.51 5.73 9.64
N LEU A 174 1.19 6.63 8.93
CA LEU A 174 0.86 7.01 7.56
C LEU A 174 1.85 6.36 6.59
N PHE A 175 1.32 5.72 5.54
CA PHE A 175 2.12 5.02 4.53
C PHE A 175 1.85 5.60 3.15
N GLY A 176 2.92 5.83 2.39
CA GLY A 176 2.85 6.31 1.01
C GLY A 176 3.96 7.30 0.67
N PHE A 177 3.78 8.03 -0.42
CA PHE A 177 4.80 8.89 -1.00
C PHE A 177 4.22 10.19 -1.54
N ARG A 178 5.01 11.25 -1.51
CA ARG A 178 4.74 12.50 -2.21
C ARG A 178 5.81 12.73 -3.28
N GLU A 179 5.36 13.19 -4.43
CA GLU A 179 6.18 13.40 -5.62
C GLU A 179 6.09 14.86 -6.05
N ALA A 180 7.23 15.50 -6.22
CA ALA A 180 7.32 16.84 -6.79
C ALA A 180 7.15 16.78 -8.32
N PRO A 181 6.78 17.89 -8.99
CA PRO A 181 6.71 17.96 -10.45
C PRO A 181 8.01 17.58 -11.18
N THR A 182 9.15 17.65 -10.49
CA THR A 182 10.47 17.23 -11.01
C THR A 182 10.68 15.70 -10.97
N GLY A 183 9.71 14.93 -10.47
CA GLY A 183 9.79 13.48 -10.28
C GLY A 183 10.45 13.05 -8.97
N ALA A 184 10.88 14.00 -8.13
CA ALA A 184 11.49 13.68 -6.85
C ALA A 184 10.45 13.10 -5.88
N ARG A 185 10.62 11.83 -5.50
CA ARG A 185 9.73 11.09 -4.59
C ARG A 185 10.29 11.09 -3.16
N LYS A 186 9.44 11.35 -2.18
CA LYS A 186 9.77 11.28 -0.74
C LYS A 186 8.67 10.53 0.02
N PRO A 187 9.01 9.74 1.05
CA PRO A 187 8.00 9.05 1.85
C PRO A 187 7.15 10.04 2.66
N LEU A 188 5.89 9.68 2.89
CA LEU A 188 5.03 10.37 3.86
C LEU A 188 5.64 10.25 5.28
N PRO A 189 5.41 11.21 6.17
CA PRO A 189 6.00 11.16 7.50
C PRO A 189 5.33 10.05 8.33
N LEU A 190 6.08 9.00 8.67
CA LEU A 190 5.59 7.76 9.32
C LEU A 190 4.80 7.98 10.61
N VAL A 191 5.18 8.98 11.42
CA VAL A 191 4.60 9.26 12.75
C VAL A 191 3.50 10.32 12.69
N ALA A 192 3.13 10.78 11.49
CA ALA A 192 2.18 11.86 11.35
C ALA A 192 0.76 11.33 11.10
N GLY A 193 -0.22 12.00 11.72
CA GLY A 193 -1.63 11.67 11.58
C GLY A 193 -2.24 12.16 10.26
N ASP A 194 -3.56 12.00 10.15
CA ASP A 194 -4.38 12.49 9.05
C ASP A 194 -4.22 13.98 8.76
N GLU A 195 -3.90 14.81 9.76
CA GLU A 195 -3.61 16.24 9.59
C GLU A 195 -2.41 16.51 8.67
N ALA A 196 -1.36 15.70 8.77
CA ALA A 196 -0.17 15.87 7.93
C ALA A 196 -0.44 15.43 6.51
N LEU A 197 -1.19 14.34 6.34
CA LEU A 197 -1.66 13.95 5.02
C LEU A 197 -2.53 15.05 4.41
N ALA A 198 -3.46 15.64 5.17
CA ALA A 198 -4.29 16.72 4.66
C ALA A 198 -3.47 17.93 4.17
N THR A 199 -2.39 18.26 4.89
CA THR A 199 -1.43 19.30 4.50
C THR A 199 -0.75 18.94 3.18
N ASP A 200 -0.19 17.72 3.07
CA ASP A 200 0.46 17.25 1.84
C ASP A 200 -0.53 17.17 0.66
N LEU A 201 -1.79 16.79 0.91
CA LEU A 201 -2.86 16.75 -0.08
C LEU A 201 -3.32 18.13 -0.54
N ALA A 202 -3.06 19.19 0.23
CA ALA A 202 -3.37 20.57 -0.13
C ALA A 202 -2.17 21.32 -0.72
N GLU A 203 -0.96 20.78 -0.57
CA GLU A 203 0.28 21.40 -1.02
C GLU A 203 0.39 21.38 -2.56
N ALA A 204 0.74 22.54 -3.13
CA ALA A 204 0.90 22.73 -4.56
C ALA A 204 2.29 22.28 -5.04
N ALA A 205 3.27 22.17 -4.14
CA ALA A 205 4.61 21.67 -4.44
C ALA A 205 4.64 20.19 -4.85
N TYR A 206 3.57 19.44 -4.63
CA TYR A 206 3.46 18.03 -5.01
C TYR A 206 2.50 17.85 -6.19
N SER A 207 2.98 17.18 -7.24
CA SER A 207 2.18 16.79 -8.41
C SER A 207 1.37 15.52 -8.15
N ARG A 208 1.87 14.65 -7.27
CA ARG A 208 1.25 13.38 -6.90
C ARG A 208 1.48 13.06 -5.43
N VAL A 209 0.43 12.61 -4.75
CA VAL A 209 0.50 12.09 -3.38
C VAL A 209 -0.19 10.73 -3.36
N GLU A 210 0.56 9.70 -3.02
CA GLU A 210 0.11 8.33 -2.83
C GLU A 210 0.03 8.03 -1.34
N PHE A 211 -1.05 7.41 -0.89
CA PHE A 211 -1.27 7.06 0.50
C PHE A 211 -2.08 5.76 0.60
N THR A 212 -1.95 5.08 1.73
CA THR A 212 -2.68 3.85 2.00
C THR A 212 -3.97 4.14 2.77
N CYS A 213 -5.09 3.59 2.29
CA CYS A 213 -6.41 3.62 2.94
C CYS A 213 -6.73 2.27 3.57
N TRP A 214 -6.88 2.21 4.89
CA TRP A 214 -7.17 1.02 5.67
C TRP A 214 -8.67 0.76 5.77
N LYS A 215 -9.08 -0.47 5.49
CA LYS A 215 -10.40 -0.99 5.83
C LYS A 215 -10.24 -2.02 6.94
N GLY A 216 -10.76 -1.74 8.13
CA GLY A 216 -10.36 -2.54 9.30
C GLY A 216 -8.87 -2.33 9.58
N TYR A 217 -8.15 -3.38 9.99
CA TYR A 217 -6.74 -3.30 10.39
C TYR A 217 -5.75 -4.03 9.47
N ASP A 218 -6.24 -4.86 8.55
CA ASP A 218 -5.42 -5.75 7.73
C ASP A 218 -5.65 -5.60 6.21
N GLN A 219 -6.74 -4.94 5.81
CA GLN A 219 -7.02 -4.66 4.40
C GLN A 219 -6.69 -3.22 4.06
N SER A 220 -6.14 -3.00 2.86
CA SER A 220 -5.85 -1.66 2.39
C SER A 220 -6.15 -1.45 0.92
N LEU A 221 -6.30 -0.18 0.56
CA LEU A 221 -6.42 0.31 -0.81
C LEU A 221 -5.36 1.38 -1.02
N THR A 222 -4.77 1.42 -2.20
CA THR A 222 -3.88 2.53 -2.58
C THR A 222 -4.72 3.71 -3.07
N GLY A 223 -4.61 4.83 -2.36
CA GLY A 223 -5.12 6.14 -2.77
C GLY A 223 -4.04 6.96 -3.46
N VAL A 224 -4.38 7.56 -4.59
CA VAL A 224 -3.50 8.47 -5.34
C VAL A 224 -4.25 9.76 -5.61
N VAL A 225 -3.70 10.88 -5.14
CA VAL A 225 -4.12 12.21 -5.56
C VAL A 225 -3.12 12.71 -6.60
N ARG A 226 -3.61 13.03 -7.79
CA ARG A 226 -2.79 13.55 -8.90
C ARG A 226 -3.32 14.90 -9.35
N ARG A 227 -2.45 15.90 -9.42
CA ARG A 227 -2.79 17.20 -10.00
C ARG A 227 -2.83 17.06 -11.52
N THR A 228 -3.96 17.42 -12.10
CA THR A 228 -4.21 17.34 -13.54
C THR A 228 -3.85 18.65 -14.22
N ASP A 229 -4.25 19.78 -13.63
CA ASP A 229 -3.90 21.12 -14.10
C ASP A 229 -3.73 22.13 -12.93
N GLU A 230 -3.78 23.44 -13.23
CA GLU A 230 -3.65 24.50 -12.24
C GLU A 230 -4.81 24.58 -11.23
N SER A 231 -5.98 24.08 -11.59
CA SER A 231 -7.25 24.23 -10.88
C SER A 231 -7.91 22.91 -10.47
N THR A 232 -7.59 21.81 -11.15
CA THR A 232 -8.21 20.49 -10.96
C THR A 232 -7.20 19.41 -10.54
N GLN A 233 -7.74 18.31 -10.05
CA GLN A 233 -7.01 17.11 -9.68
C GLN A 233 -7.92 15.89 -9.79
N SER A 234 -7.32 14.71 -9.81
CA SER A 234 -8.00 13.42 -9.64
C SER A 234 -7.62 12.78 -8.31
N ILE A 235 -8.53 11.97 -7.77
CA ILE A 235 -8.26 11.03 -6.70
C ILE A 235 -8.67 9.66 -7.19
N THR A 236 -7.75 8.73 -7.11
CA THR A 236 -7.93 7.34 -7.55
C THR A 236 -7.73 6.41 -6.37
N LEU A 237 -8.70 5.52 -6.14
CA LEU A 237 -8.60 4.41 -5.20
C LEU A 237 -8.50 3.12 -6.00
N THR A 238 -7.44 2.37 -5.77
CA THR A 238 -7.20 1.07 -6.40
C THR A 238 -7.95 -0.01 -5.62
N LEU A 239 -8.72 -0.83 -6.33
CA LEU A 239 -9.71 -1.78 -5.79
C LEU A 239 -9.24 -3.25 -5.85
N THR A 240 -8.02 -3.50 -6.33
CA THR A 240 -7.48 -4.85 -6.62
C THR A 240 -7.63 -5.82 -5.46
N ASP A 241 -7.38 -5.34 -4.24
CA ASP A 241 -7.32 -6.15 -3.04
C ASP A 241 -8.62 -6.14 -2.23
N LEU A 242 -9.71 -5.53 -2.74
CA LEU A 242 -11.01 -5.61 -2.07
C LEU A 242 -11.61 -7.01 -2.21
N PRO A 243 -11.90 -7.70 -1.08
CA PRO A 243 -12.60 -8.98 -1.11
C PRO A 243 -13.97 -8.83 -1.80
N VAL A 244 -14.40 -9.84 -2.56
CA VAL A 244 -15.68 -9.81 -3.27
C VAL A 244 -16.88 -9.41 -2.40
N PRO A 245 -17.04 -9.90 -1.14
CA PRO A 245 -18.15 -9.51 -0.26
C PRO A 245 -18.16 -8.01 0.07
N ASP A 246 -16.99 -7.38 -0.02
CA ASP A 246 -16.71 -6.03 0.43
C ASP A 246 -16.74 -4.99 -0.70
N ARG A 247 -16.75 -5.45 -1.97
CA ARG A 247 -16.75 -4.59 -3.16
C ARG A 247 -18.01 -3.75 -3.25
N GLU A 248 -19.19 -4.38 -3.27
CA GLU A 248 -20.49 -3.69 -3.41
C GLU A 248 -20.71 -2.60 -2.34
N PRO A 249 -20.54 -2.88 -1.02
CA PRO A 249 -20.66 -1.85 0.01
C PRO A 249 -19.64 -0.71 -0.15
N THR A 250 -18.39 -1.03 -0.49
CA THR A 250 -17.36 -0.02 -0.71
C THR A 250 -17.64 0.80 -1.95
N LEU A 251 -18.13 0.21 -3.04
CA LEU A 251 -18.52 0.91 -4.27
C LEU A 251 -19.72 1.82 -4.06
N ALA A 252 -20.77 1.35 -3.39
CA ALA A 252 -21.94 2.16 -3.05
C ALA A 252 -21.53 3.37 -2.19
N MET A 253 -20.56 3.18 -1.29
CA MET A 253 -19.97 4.26 -0.51
C MET A 253 -19.18 5.23 -1.39
N LEU A 254 -18.27 4.73 -2.23
CA LEU A 254 -17.42 5.55 -3.10
C LEU A 254 -18.26 6.36 -4.10
N ALA A 255 -19.28 5.75 -4.66
CA ALA A 255 -20.27 6.40 -5.51
C ALA A 255 -21.11 7.47 -4.78
N SER A 256 -21.16 7.44 -3.44
CA SER A 256 -21.79 8.48 -2.62
C SER A 256 -20.85 9.63 -2.22
N LEU A 257 -19.53 9.50 -2.43
CA LEU A 257 -18.60 10.60 -2.14
C LEU A 257 -18.92 11.88 -2.93
N PRO A 258 -19.29 11.81 -4.23
CA PRO A 258 -19.77 12.96 -4.99
C PRO A 258 -20.98 13.67 -4.35
N ASP A 259 -21.92 12.94 -3.74
CA ASP A 259 -23.09 13.52 -3.07
C ASP A 259 -22.74 14.36 -1.85
N ARG A 260 -21.63 14.05 -1.19
CA ARG A 260 -21.21 14.72 0.05
C ARG A 260 -20.59 16.09 -0.22
N ASP A 261 -20.05 16.29 -1.43
CA ASP A 261 -19.57 17.59 -1.91
C ASP A 261 -19.93 17.79 -3.39
N PRO A 262 -21.21 18.10 -3.71
CA PRO A 262 -21.71 18.15 -5.10
C PRO A 262 -21.03 19.24 -5.95
N ALA A 263 -20.60 20.33 -5.32
CA ALA A 263 -19.84 21.39 -5.98
C ALA A 263 -18.36 21.01 -6.19
N GLY A 264 -17.94 19.89 -5.62
CA GLY A 264 -16.59 19.37 -5.67
C GLY A 264 -16.37 18.24 -6.65
N CYS A 265 -17.40 17.55 -7.14
CA CYS A 265 -17.22 16.47 -8.11
C CYS A 265 -17.42 16.97 -9.55
N LEU A 266 -16.34 16.94 -10.33
CA LEU A 266 -16.33 17.31 -11.76
C LEU A 266 -16.58 16.11 -12.68
N GLY A 267 -16.58 14.90 -12.12
CA GLY A 267 -16.81 13.65 -12.83
C GLY A 267 -16.14 12.48 -12.11
N PHE A 268 -16.55 11.26 -12.43
CA PHE A 268 -15.97 10.04 -11.86
C PHE A 268 -16.11 8.85 -12.79
N VAL A 269 -15.25 7.84 -12.59
CA VAL A 269 -15.25 6.55 -13.28
C VAL A 269 -15.08 5.44 -12.25
N VAL A 270 -15.91 4.41 -12.38
CA VAL A 270 -15.80 3.13 -11.68
C VAL A 270 -15.48 2.07 -12.72
N ASP A 271 -14.34 1.40 -12.57
CA ASP A 271 -13.98 0.25 -13.39
C ASP A 271 -13.46 -0.87 -12.50
N LEU A 272 -14.26 -1.91 -12.34
CA LEU A 272 -13.99 -3.00 -11.41
C LEU A 272 -12.95 -3.99 -11.93
N ALA A 273 -12.76 -4.02 -13.25
CA ALA A 273 -11.82 -4.92 -13.93
C ALA A 273 -10.57 -4.18 -14.43
N GLY A 274 -10.51 -2.86 -14.26
CA GLY A 274 -9.48 -1.96 -14.76
C GLY A 274 -9.37 -1.92 -16.30
N ALA A 275 -10.36 -2.44 -17.02
CA ALA A 275 -10.33 -2.58 -18.48
C ALA A 275 -10.10 -1.26 -19.24
N THR A 276 -10.38 -0.13 -18.58
CA THR A 276 -10.30 1.25 -19.06
C THR A 276 -9.17 2.04 -18.42
N ALA A 277 -8.21 1.40 -17.76
CA ALA A 277 -7.08 2.08 -17.11
C ALA A 277 -6.20 2.88 -18.09
N ALA A 278 -6.24 2.53 -19.38
CA ALA A 278 -5.52 3.23 -20.45
C ALA A 278 -6.34 4.33 -21.14
N GLU A 279 -7.62 4.49 -20.81
CA GLU A 279 -8.46 5.56 -21.36
C GLU A 279 -8.02 6.94 -20.85
N ASP A 280 -8.16 7.96 -21.69
CA ASP A 280 -7.87 9.35 -21.33
C ASP A 280 -9.02 9.98 -20.54
N TRP A 281 -9.17 9.55 -19.29
CA TRP A 281 -10.21 10.07 -18.40
C TRP A 281 -10.05 11.56 -18.08
N ASP A 282 -8.83 12.10 -18.15
CA ASP A 282 -8.58 13.54 -18.01
C ASP A 282 -9.27 14.28 -19.16
N GLY A 283 -8.99 13.89 -20.40
CA GLY A 283 -9.60 14.46 -21.60
C GLY A 283 -11.12 14.33 -21.63
N VAL A 284 -11.65 13.18 -21.20
CA VAL A 284 -13.10 12.91 -21.18
C VAL A 284 -13.81 13.75 -20.12
N LEU A 285 -13.37 13.71 -18.86
CA LEU A 285 -14.14 14.28 -17.75
C LEU A 285 -13.90 15.77 -17.54
N ILE A 286 -12.68 16.27 -17.74
CA ILE A 286 -12.32 17.66 -17.43
C ILE A 286 -11.62 18.40 -18.58
N GLY A 287 -11.04 17.69 -19.54
CA GLY A 287 -10.21 18.23 -20.62
C GLY A 287 -10.98 18.48 -21.91
N THR A 288 -10.32 18.30 -23.05
CA THR A 288 -10.92 18.37 -24.38
C THR A 288 -10.40 17.24 -25.25
N GLY A 289 -11.22 16.71 -26.16
CA GLY A 289 -10.80 15.71 -27.14
C GLY A 289 -10.70 14.26 -26.62
N GLY A 290 -11.02 14.00 -25.36
CA GLY A 290 -11.14 12.63 -24.84
C GLY A 290 -12.34 11.90 -25.42
N GLN A 291 -12.15 10.64 -25.81
CA GLN A 291 -13.19 9.76 -26.35
C GLN A 291 -13.30 8.51 -25.49
N ILE A 292 -14.50 7.96 -25.37
CA ILE A 292 -14.73 6.71 -24.63
C ILE A 292 -14.67 5.57 -25.65
N THR A 293 -13.54 4.87 -25.73
CA THR A 293 -13.39 3.74 -26.67
C THR A 293 -13.76 2.40 -26.03
N VAL A 294 -13.55 2.28 -24.71
CA VAL A 294 -13.91 1.14 -23.87
C VAL A 294 -14.81 1.62 -22.73
N TRP A 295 -15.92 0.93 -22.50
CA TRP A 295 -16.88 1.31 -21.47
C TRP A 295 -16.43 0.86 -20.06
N PRO A 296 -16.35 1.78 -19.09
CA PRO A 296 -16.18 1.42 -17.69
C PRO A 296 -17.50 0.84 -17.14
N ASP A 297 -17.48 0.30 -15.92
CA ASP A 297 -18.71 -0.19 -15.29
C ASP A 297 -19.69 0.96 -15.01
N THR A 298 -19.17 2.12 -14.60
CA THR A 298 -19.96 3.34 -14.41
C THR A 298 -19.12 4.59 -14.70
N ILE A 299 -19.72 5.59 -15.34
CA ILE A 299 -19.14 6.91 -15.55
C ILE A 299 -20.16 7.99 -15.17
N GLY A 300 -19.73 8.94 -14.33
CA GLY A 300 -20.46 10.17 -14.05
C GLY A 300 -19.75 11.35 -14.70
N ILE A 301 -20.45 12.08 -15.56
CA ILE A 301 -19.91 13.24 -16.28
C ILE A 301 -20.81 14.46 -16.09
N LEU A 302 -20.23 15.66 -16.05
CA LEU A 302 -21.02 16.89 -15.98
C LEU A 302 -22.02 16.95 -17.14
N ARG A 303 -23.29 17.24 -16.81
CA ARG A 303 -24.40 17.26 -17.77
C ARG A 303 -24.15 18.18 -18.96
N GLU A 304 -23.49 19.31 -18.71
CA GLU A 304 -23.13 20.27 -19.76
C GLU A 304 -22.08 19.75 -20.75
N ARG A 305 -21.30 18.73 -20.37
CA ARG A 305 -20.28 18.09 -21.21
C ARG A 305 -20.81 16.87 -21.95
N VAL A 306 -21.94 16.28 -21.57
CA VAL A 306 -22.55 15.13 -22.28
C VAL A 306 -22.66 15.36 -23.79
N PRO A 307 -23.06 16.54 -24.31
CA PRO A 307 -23.12 16.78 -25.76
C PRO A 307 -21.77 16.69 -26.49
N GLU A 308 -20.64 16.79 -25.78
CA GLU A 308 -19.29 16.66 -26.33
C GLU A 308 -18.90 15.21 -26.61
N HIS A 309 -19.69 14.24 -26.12
CA HIS A 309 -19.44 12.80 -26.22
C HIS A 309 -20.56 12.08 -26.98
N PRO A 310 -20.49 12.00 -28.32
CA PRO A 310 -21.46 11.28 -29.14
C PRO A 310 -21.67 9.82 -28.73
N GLU A 311 -20.66 9.19 -28.12
CA GLU A 311 -20.67 7.81 -27.63
C GLU A 311 -21.73 7.59 -26.53
N LEU A 312 -22.08 8.65 -25.78
CA LEU A 312 -23.09 8.60 -24.72
C LEU A 312 -24.53 8.77 -25.25
N SER A 313 -24.71 9.23 -26.49
CA SER A 313 -26.01 9.64 -27.04
C SER A 313 -27.05 8.51 -27.13
N GLY A 314 -26.60 7.26 -27.24
CA GLY A 314 -27.45 6.06 -27.29
C GLY A 314 -27.83 5.51 -25.91
N SER A 315 -27.22 6.01 -24.84
CA SER A 315 -27.37 5.49 -23.48
C SER A 315 -28.31 6.39 -22.66
N ARG A 316 -29.08 5.78 -21.75
CA ARG A 316 -30.01 6.53 -20.89
C ARG A 316 -29.30 6.89 -19.56
N PRO A 317 -29.03 8.19 -19.29
CA PRO A 317 -28.40 8.57 -18.03
C PRO A 317 -29.37 8.53 -16.86
N THR A 318 -28.81 8.35 -15.67
CA THR A 318 -29.46 8.64 -14.39
C THR A 318 -28.95 10.00 -13.88
N PRO A 319 -29.81 11.02 -13.75
CA PRO A 319 -29.40 12.32 -13.23
C PRO A 319 -28.93 12.21 -11.77
N HIS A 320 -27.77 12.79 -11.46
CA HIS A 320 -27.17 12.77 -10.14
C HIS A 320 -26.51 14.13 -9.83
N GLY A 321 -27.26 15.04 -9.22
CA GLY A 321 -26.82 16.41 -9.01
C GLY A 321 -26.43 17.09 -10.35
N PRO A 322 -25.22 17.68 -10.45
CA PRO A 322 -24.75 18.28 -11.71
C PRO A 322 -24.30 17.23 -12.76
N LEU A 323 -24.15 15.97 -12.36
CA LEU A 323 -23.68 14.89 -13.23
C LEU A 323 -24.85 14.14 -13.87
N ASP A 324 -24.60 13.60 -15.04
CA ASP A 324 -25.35 12.49 -15.62
C ASP A 324 -24.51 11.22 -15.52
N VAL A 325 -25.11 10.17 -14.96
CA VAL A 325 -24.43 8.89 -14.69
C VAL A 325 -24.89 7.86 -15.70
N PHE A 326 -23.91 7.23 -16.36
CA PHE A 326 -24.10 6.17 -17.33
C PHE A 326 -23.46 4.88 -16.78
N HIS A 327 -24.14 3.77 -17.00
CA HIS A 327 -23.62 2.44 -16.69
C HIS A 327 -23.25 1.73 -17.99
N ARG A 328 -22.35 0.73 -17.90
CA ARG A 328 -22.03 -0.13 -19.04
C ARG A 328 -23.35 -0.68 -19.65
N PRO A 329 -23.55 -0.57 -20.98
CA PRO A 329 -24.78 -1.02 -21.66
C PRO A 329 -25.12 -2.49 -21.52
#